data_AF-A0A653BP93-F1
#
_entry.id   AF-A0A653BP93-F1
#
_cell.length_a   1.000
_cell.length_b   1.000
_cell.length_c   1.000
_cell.angle_alpha   90.00
_cell.angle_beta   90.00
_cell.angle_gamma   90.00
#
_symmetry.space_group_name_H-M   'P 1'
#
loop_
_entity.id
_entity.type
_entity.pdbx_description
1 polymer ?
#
loop_
_entity_poly.entity_id
_entity_poly.type
_entity_poly.pdbx_seq_one_letter_code
_entity_poly.pdbx_strand_id
1 'polypeptide(L)'
;MSRARPKIAPYPFTTLKPHVGMVLYDDYEQIAVADLPGLIPDSHKNRGLGIQFLKHAERCAALVIVVDISLPEPEEAVHVLRHEMRQFSEELADRPQIIAANKIDLPGAEENVKRLQAVTEDAVIVPISAKMGTNIVELLRKIRSLYDQCNEKENELRDQNG
;
A
#
# COMPACT_ATOMS: atom_id res chain seq x y z
N MET A 1 -10.78 -3.24 19.48
CA MET A 1 -10.47 -1.99 18.73
C MET A 1 -9.19 -1.38 19.29
N SER A 2 -8.04 -1.76 18.73
CA SER A 2 -6.73 -1.26 19.16
C SER A 2 -6.57 0.21 18.74
N ARG A 3 -6.45 1.12 19.71
CA ARG A 3 -6.11 2.53 19.44
C ARG A 3 -4.60 2.71 19.53
N ALA A 4 -3.85 1.92 18.76
CA ALA A 4 -2.42 2.09 18.70
C ALA A 4 -2.08 3.38 17.92
N ARG A 5 -1.27 4.27 18.48
CA ARG A 5 -0.65 5.36 17.72
C ARG A 5 0.76 4.92 17.32
N PRO A 6 1.16 5.13 16.06
CA PRO A 6 2.47 4.75 15.58
C PRO A 6 3.51 5.79 16.01
N LYS A 7 4.71 5.33 16.37
CA LYS A 7 5.91 6.16 16.50
C LYS A 7 6.80 5.93 15.28
N ILE A 8 6.90 6.95 14.43
CA ILE A 8 7.61 6.87 13.15
C ILE A 8 9.11 7.12 13.39
N ALA A 9 9.95 6.15 13.04
CA ALA A 9 11.39 6.40 12.86
C ALA A 9 11.63 7.00 11.45
N PRO A 10 12.59 7.92 11.28
CA PRO A 10 12.83 8.56 9.99
C PRO A 10 13.22 7.51 8.94
N TYR A 11 12.48 7.48 7.84
CA TYR A 11 12.71 6.56 6.74
C TYR A 11 13.18 7.33 5.49
N PRO A 12 14.40 7.05 4.99
CA PRO A 12 14.90 7.68 3.78
C PRO A 12 14.29 7.02 2.53
N PHE A 13 13.63 7.84 1.71
CA PHE A 13 13.23 7.47 0.35
C PHE A 13 14.49 7.41 -0.53
N THR A 14 14.86 6.22 -1.00
CA THR A 14 15.69 5.90 -2.19
C THR A 14 16.30 4.51 -2.00
N THR A 15 16.19 3.59 -2.98
CA THR A 15 17.25 2.78 -3.67
C THR A 15 16.61 1.60 -4.43
N LEU A 16 17.31 1.01 -5.42
CA LEU A 16 16.96 -0.20 -6.19
C LEU A 16 16.82 -1.51 -5.37
N LYS A 17 17.08 -1.47 -4.07
CA LYS A 17 16.87 -2.59 -3.14
C LYS A 17 15.61 -2.30 -2.31
N PRO A 18 14.73 -3.28 -2.07
CA PRO A 18 13.62 -3.07 -1.15
C PRO A 18 14.19 -2.68 0.22
N HIS A 19 13.87 -1.47 0.67
CA HIS A 19 14.22 -1.04 2.01
C HIS A 19 13.13 -1.55 2.96
N VAL A 20 13.52 -2.06 4.13
CA VAL A 20 12.55 -2.48 5.15
C VAL A 20 12.63 -1.51 6.32
N GLY A 21 11.52 -0.85 6.60
CA GLY A 21 11.32 -0.01 7.77
C GLY A 21 10.50 -0.73 8.82
N MET A 22 10.62 -0.31 10.07
CA MET A 22 9.80 -0.83 11.17
C MET A 22 8.89 0.29 11.68
N VAL A 23 7.59 0.01 11.74
CA VAL A 23 6.61 0.86 12.40
C VAL A 23 6.35 0.28 13.78
N LEU A 24 6.74 1.03 14.82
CA LEU A 24 6.46 0.68 16.21
C LEU A 24 5.13 1.30 16.63
N TYR A 25 4.24 0.47 17.17
CA TYR A 25 2.96 0.87 17.72
C TYR A 25 3.01 0.98 19.24
N ASP A 26 2.12 1.77 19.83
CA ASP A 26 2.05 1.98 21.29
C ASP A 26 1.84 0.69 22.10
N ASP A 27 1.25 -0.34 21.50
CA ASP A 27 1.05 -1.67 22.08
C ASP A 27 2.30 -2.57 21.93
N TYR A 28 3.46 -1.98 21.62
CA TYR A 28 4.76 -2.63 21.40
C TYR A 28 4.84 -3.53 20.17
N GLU A 29 3.77 -3.60 19.39
CA GLU A 29 3.77 -4.32 18.13
C GLU A 29 4.60 -3.60 17.07
N GLN A 30 5.28 -4.41 16.26
CA GLN A 30 6.23 -3.94 15.27
C GLN A 30 5.86 -4.52 13.91
N ILE A 31 5.50 -3.65 12.97
CA ILE A 31 5.18 -4.04 11.61
C ILE A 31 6.33 -3.65 10.69
N ALA A 32 6.85 -4.62 9.96
CA ALA A 32 7.80 -4.39 8.88
C ALA A 32 7.07 -3.83 7.65
N VAL A 33 7.55 -2.71 7.14
CA VAL A 33 7.07 -2.09 5.91
C VAL A 33 8.21 -2.12 4.90
N ALA A 34 8.02 -2.86 3.81
CA ALA A 34 8.97 -2.86 2.70
C ALA A 34 8.57 -1.80 1.68
N ASP A 35 9.49 -0.91 1.33
CA ASP A 35 9.30 -0.01 0.19
C ASP A 35 9.64 -0.75 -1.10
N LEU A 36 8.66 -0.85 -1.99
CA LEU A 36 8.81 -1.43 -3.31
C LEU A 36 8.81 -0.27 -4.31
N PRO A 37 9.95 0.04 -4.96
CA PRO A 37 10.02 1.02 -6.03
C PRO A 37 8.88 0.79 -7.01
N GLY A 38 8.12 1.86 -7.28
CA GLY A 38 6.90 1.78 -8.07
C GLY A 38 7.11 1.08 -9.41
N LEU A 39 6.09 0.37 -9.85
CA LEU A 39 5.91 0.01 -11.26
C LEU A 39 5.62 1.30 -12.02
N ILE A 40 6.69 2.06 -12.29
CA ILE A 40 6.60 3.31 -13.07
C ILE A 40 6.11 2.91 -14.48
N PRO A 41 5.21 3.67 -15.11
CA PRO A 41 4.69 3.37 -16.46
C PRO A 41 5.77 3.14 -17.53
N ASP A 42 7.00 3.62 -17.32
CA ASP A 42 8.16 3.38 -18.18
C ASP A 42 8.97 2.10 -17.84
N SER A 43 8.48 1.26 -16.93
CA SER A 43 9.11 -0.02 -16.59
C SER A 43 9.10 -1.01 -17.76
N HIS A 44 8.33 -0.75 -18.81
CA HIS A 44 8.37 -1.50 -20.08
C HIS A 44 9.78 -1.55 -20.71
N LYS A 45 10.66 -0.57 -20.45
CA LYS A 45 12.08 -0.62 -20.89
C LYS A 45 12.97 -1.48 -20.00
N ASN A 46 12.48 -1.90 -18.83
CA ASN A 46 13.19 -2.71 -17.85
C ASN A 46 12.37 -3.96 -17.48
N ARG A 47 12.10 -4.82 -18.49
CA ARG A 47 11.29 -6.07 -18.37
C ARG A 47 11.68 -7.03 -17.22
N GLY A 48 12.81 -6.82 -16.54
CA GLY A 48 13.24 -7.65 -15.39
C GLY A 48 13.01 -7.04 -14.00
N LEU A 49 12.83 -5.72 -13.87
CA LEU A 49 12.74 -5.05 -12.57
C LEU A 49 11.34 -5.20 -11.95
N GLY A 50 10.28 -5.02 -12.74
CA GLY A 50 8.90 -5.20 -12.26
C GLY A 50 8.64 -6.59 -11.69
N ILE A 51 9.10 -7.64 -12.39
CA ILE A 51 8.97 -9.04 -11.93
C ILE A 51 9.74 -9.27 -10.62
N GLN A 52 10.93 -8.69 -10.46
CA GLN A 52 11.66 -8.81 -9.19
C GLN A 52 10.89 -8.12 -8.06
N PHE A 53 10.28 -6.96 -8.27
CA PHE A 53 9.46 -6.30 -7.25
C PHE A 53 8.21 -7.09 -6.88
N LEU A 54 7.50 -7.62 -7.88
CA LEU A 54 6.31 -8.43 -7.65
C LEU A 54 6.64 -9.72 -6.85
N LYS A 55 7.79 -10.35 -7.11
CA LYS A 55 8.30 -11.47 -6.28
C LYS A 55 8.57 -11.09 -4.82
N HIS A 56 8.93 -9.84 -4.53
CA HIS A 56 9.07 -9.38 -3.15
C HIS A 56 7.70 -9.08 -2.54
N ALA A 57 6.78 -8.50 -3.32
CA ALA A 57 5.40 -8.24 -2.91
C ALA A 57 4.66 -9.54 -2.52
N GLU A 58 4.96 -10.67 -3.17
CA GLU A 58 4.45 -12.00 -2.79
C GLU A 58 4.83 -12.46 -1.38
N ARG A 59 5.78 -11.80 -0.71
CA ARG A 59 6.12 -12.10 0.69
C ARG A 59 5.42 -11.19 1.69
N CYS A 60 4.65 -10.20 1.22
CA CYS A 60 3.98 -9.22 2.06
C CYS A 60 2.54 -9.64 2.37
N ALA A 61 2.17 -9.73 3.65
CA ALA A 61 0.81 -10.11 4.05
C ALA A 61 -0.29 -9.15 3.54
N ALA A 62 0.07 -7.90 3.25
CA ALA A 62 -0.81 -6.88 2.73
C ALA A 62 -0.03 -5.86 1.89
N LEU A 63 -0.73 -5.08 1.07
CA LEU A 63 -0.15 -4.11 0.14
C LEU A 63 -0.65 -2.69 0.40
N VAL A 64 0.24 -1.71 0.21
CA VAL A 64 -0.12 -0.29 0.21
C VAL A 64 0.23 0.29 -1.15
N ILE A 65 -0.80 0.63 -1.93
CA ILE A 65 -0.66 1.24 -3.24
C ILE A 65 -0.65 2.75 -3.07
N VAL A 66 0.45 3.40 -3.39
CA VAL A 66 0.56 4.86 -3.33
C VAL A 66 0.23 5.45 -4.70
N VAL A 67 -0.79 6.31 -4.76
CA VAL A 67 -1.27 6.92 -6.01
C VAL A 67 -1.07 8.42 -5.94
N ASP A 68 -0.53 9.03 -6.99
CA ASP A 68 -0.48 10.48 -7.13
C ASP A 68 -1.83 11.01 -7.60
N ILE A 69 -2.58 11.65 -6.70
CA ILE A 69 -3.92 12.14 -6.98
C ILE A 69 -3.95 13.45 -7.76
N SER A 70 -2.80 14.10 -7.94
CA SER A 70 -2.69 15.33 -8.73
C SER A 70 -2.66 15.08 -10.24
N LEU A 71 -2.53 13.82 -10.65
CA LEU A 71 -2.54 13.43 -12.05
C LEU A 71 -3.97 13.49 -12.63
N PRO A 72 -4.14 13.61 -13.97
CA PRO A 72 -5.46 13.72 -14.59
C PRO A 72 -6.35 12.47 -14.42
N GLU A 73 -5.76 11.29 -14.40
CA GLU A 73 -6.47 9.98 -14.41
C GLU A 73 -5.81 9.01 -13.42
N PRO A 74 -5.86 9.29 -12.10
CA PRO A 74 -5.23 8.46 -11.08
C PRO A 74 -5.83 7.05 -10.98
N GLU A 75 -7.11 6.89 -11.35
CA GLU A 75 -7.79 5.59 -11.39
C GLU A 75 -7.18 4.63 -12.42
N GLU A 76 -6.70 5.16 -13.55
CA GLU A 76 -6.10 4.36 -14.62
C GLU A 76 -4.76 3.78 -14.14
N ALA A 77 -3.98 4.55 -13.37
CA ALA A 77 -2.75 4.06 -12.77
C ALA A 77 -2.99 2.88 -11.82
N VAL A 78 -4.07 2.91 -11.04
CA VAL A 78 -4.46 1.78 -10.17
C VAL A 78 -4.93 0.59 -11.00
N HIS A 79 -5.70 0.82 -12.05
CA HIS A 79 -6.18 -0.24 -12.92
C HIS A 79 -5.03 -0.99 -13.60
N VAL A 80 -4.08 -0.24 -14.19
CA VAL A 80 -2.88 -0.80 -14.83
C VAL A 80 -2.06 -1.59 -13.82
N LEU A 81 -1.81 -1.03 -12.63
CA LEU A 81 -1.05 -1.73 -11.58
C LEU A 81 -1.72 -3.04 -11.15
N ARG A 82 -3.02 -3.03 -10.87
CA ARG A 82 -3.79 -4.24 -10.51
C ARG A 82 -3.78 -5.26 -11.65
N HIS A 83 -3.87 -4.81 -12.90
CA HIS A 83 -3.77 -5.68 -14.05
C HIS A 83 -2.39 -6.36 -14.12
N GLU A 84 -1.30 -5.62 -13.97
CA GLU A 84 0.06 -6.17 -13.94
C GLU A 84 0.26 -7.18 -12.79
N MET A 85 -0.24 -6.85 -11.59
CA MET A 85 -0.21 -7.76 -10.44
C MET A 85 -0.95 -9.07 -10.76
N ARG A 86 -2.15 -8.99 -11.35
CA ARG A 86 -2.95 -10.17 -11.71
C ARG A 86 -2.33 -10.98 -12.83
N GLN A 87 -1.67 -10.35 -13.80
CA GLN A 87 -0.90 -11.05 -14.84
C GLN A 87 0.28 -11.82 -14.26
N PHE A 88 0.84 -11.35 -13.16
CA PHE A 88 1.95 -12.00 -12.47
C PHE A 88 1.48 -13.10 -11.51
N SER A 89 0.52 -12.81 -10.64
CA SER A 89 -0.03 -13.73 -9.65
C SER A 89 -1.43 -13.29 -9.21
N GLU A 90 -2.42 -14.16 -9.38
CA GLU A 90 -3.79 -13.90 -8.93
C GLU A 90 -3.86 -13.76 -7.40
N GLU A 91 -3.09 -14.58 -6.68
CA GLU A 91 -2.96 -14.48 -5.23
C GLU A 91 -2.42 -13.12 -4.79
N LEU A 92 -1.44 -12.56 -5.51
CA LEU A 92 -0.88 -11.24 -5.22
C LEU A 92 -1.92 -10.13 -5.45
N ALA A 93 -2.70 -10.23 -6.53
CA ALA A 93 -3.74 -9.26 -6.87
C ALA A 93 -4.91 -9.25 -5.86
N ASP A 94 -5.23 -10.40 -5.29
CA ASP A 94 -6.31 -10.57 -4.33
C ASP A 94 -5.87 -10.30 -2.88
N ARG A 95 -4.60 -9.94 -2.65
CA ARG A 95 -4.13 -9.59 -1.30
C ARG A 95 -4.84 -8.36 -0.77
N PRO A 96 -5.08 -8.30 0.55
CA PRO A 96 -5.65 -7.12 1.18
C PRO A 96 -4.80 -5.88 0.88
N GLN A 97 -5.47 -4.81 0.43
CA GLN A 97 -4.81 -3.61 -0.10
C GLN A 97 -5.39 -2.32 0.50
N ILE A 98 -4.53 -1.33 0.71
CA ILE A 98 -4.89 0.06 1.02
C ILE A 98 -4.37 0.94 -0.11
N ILE A 99 -5.21 1.84 -0.60
CA ILE A 99 -4.80 2.88 -1.55
C ILE A 99 -4.49 4.16 -0.78
N ALA A 100 -3.22 4.54 -0.72
CA ALA A 100 -2.78 5.83 -0.21
C ALA A 100 -2.83 6.87 -1.33
N ALA A 101 -3.93 7.61 -1.42
CA ALA A 101 -4.11 8.69 -2.38
C ALA A 101 -3.29 9.92 -1.95
N ASN A 102 -2.07 10.02 -2.47
CA ASN A 102 -1.07 11.01 -2.07
C ASN A 102 -1.19 12.33 -2.86
N LYS A 103 -0.61 13.39 -2.30
CA LYS A 103 -0.61 14.77 -2.82
C LYS A 103 -1.96 15.48 -2.79
N ILE A 104 -2.75 15.22 -1.74
CA ILE A 104 -4.04 15.91 -1.54
C ILE A 104 -3.90 17.43 -1.29
N ASP A 105 -2.68 17.91 -1.06
CA ASP A 105 -2.36 19.33 -0.94
C ASP A 105 -2.39 20.07 -2.30
N LEU A 106 -2.52 19.36 -3.41
CA LEU A 106 -2.56 19.95 -4.75
C LEU A 106 -4.00 20.19 -5.26
N PRO A 107 -4.21 21.20 -6.13
CA PRO A 107 -5.52 21.49 -6.70
C PRO A 107 -6.10 20.29 -7.47
N GLY A 108 -7.43 20.13 -7.44
CA GLY A 108 -8.13 19.03 -8.12
C GLY A 108 -8.11 17.69 -7.37
N ALA A 109 -7.35 17.60 -6.28
CA ALA A 109 -7.23 16.35 -5.52
C ALA A 109 -8.57 15.83 -4.99
N GLU A 110 -9.45 16.69 -4.46
CA GLU A 110 -10.72 16.24 -3.87
C GLU A 110 -11.61 15.52 -4.90
N GLU A 111 -11.71 16.06 -6.11
CA GLU A 111 -12.49 15.47 -7.20
C GLU A 111 -11.86 14.16 -7.69
N ASN A 112 -10.54 14.14 -7.81
CA ASN A 112 -9.80 12.97 -8.20
C ASN A 112 -9.89 11.84 -7.15
N VAL A 113 -9.93 12.16 -5.85
CA VAL A 113 -10.21 11.16 -4.80
C VAL A 113 -11.61 10.57 -4.99
N LYS A 114 -12.62 11.39 -5.28
CA LYS A 114 -14.00 10.92 -5.51
C LYS A 114 -14.08 9.99 -6.72
N ARG A 115 -13.44 10.36 -7.84
CA ARG A 115 -13.33 9.52 -9.03
C ARG A 115 -12.67 8.18 -8.72
N LEU A 116 -11.55 8.22 -7.98
CA LEU A 116 -10.83 7.01 -7.59
C LEU A 116 -11.72 6.11 -6.70
N GLN A 117 -12.43 6.68 -5.72
CA GLN A 117 -13.37 5.97 -4.87
C GLN A 117 -14.50 5.29 -5.66
N ALA A 118 -15.01 5.93 -6.71
CA ALA A 118 -16.07 5.37 -7.54
C ALA A 118 -15.60 4.18 -8.40
N VAL A 119 -14.30 4.09 -8.71
CA VAL A 119 -13.75 3.01 -9.55
C VAL A 119 -13.15 1.87 -8.72
N THR A 120 -12.74 2.14 -7.48
CA THR A 120 -12.14 1.15 -6.58
C THR A 120 -12.95 0.97 -5.30
N GLU A 121 -14.23 0.64 -5.44
CA GLU A 121 -15.15 0.40 -4.31
C GLU A 121 -14.69 -0.75 -3.40
N ASP A 122 -13.86 -1.65 -3.93
CA ASP A 122 -13.29 -2.81 -3.24
C ASP A 122 -12.10 -2.46 -2.33
N ALA A 123 -11.54 -1.25 -2.44
CA ALA A 123 -10.34 -0.86 -1.71
C ALA A 123 -10.57 0.22 -0.65
N VAL A 124 -9.83 0.10 0.44
CA VAL A 124 -9.75 1.15 1.46
C VAL A 124 -8.86 2.27 0.94
N ILE A 125 -9.45 3.44 0.67
CA ILE A 125 -8.70 4.63 0.24
C ILE A 125 -8.43 5.54 1.43
N VAL A 126 -7.16 5.92 1.61
CA VAL A 126 -6.72 6.90 2.60
C VAL A 126 -6.11 8.10 1.86
N PRO A 127 -6.80 9.25 1.79
CA PRO A 127 -6.23 10.47 1.25
C PRO A 127 -5.13 10.99 2.17
N ILE A 128 -3.92 11.20 1.66
CA ILE A 128 -2.75 11.67 2.42
C ILE A 128 -2.01 12.81 1.71
N SER A 129 -1.26 13.59 2.48
CA SER A 129 -0.15 14.39 1.94
C SER A 129 1.12 13.98 2.65
N ALA A 130 1.97 13.21 1.97
CA ALA A 130 3.28 12.84 2.50
C ALA A 130 4.17 14.08 2.75
N LYS A 131 4.01 15.13 1.94
CA LYS A 131 4.75 16.39 2.08
C LYS A 131 4.33 17.17 3.32
N MET A 132 3.02 17.27 3.57
CA MET A 132 2.48 18.05 4.68
C MET A 132 2.32 17.23 5.98
N GLY A 133 2.49 15.90 5.90
CA GLY A 133 2.21 14.98 7.01
C GLY A 133 0.72 14.74 7.26
N THR A 134 -0.16 15.19 6.37
CA THR A 134 -1.61 15.07 6.51
C THR A 134 -2.05 13.61 6.39
N ASN A 135 -2.87 13.15 7.34
CA ASN A 135 -3.46 11.81 7.42
C ASN A 135 -2.46 10.63 7.47
N ILE A 136 -1.17 10.86 7.72
CA ILE A 136 -0.18 9.78 7.85
C ILE A 136 -0.49 8.87 9.04
N VAL A 137 -0.94 9.44 10.17
CA VAL A 137 -1.35 8.65 11.34
C VAL A 137 -2.57 7.79 11.04
N GLU A 138 -3.50 8.27 10.20
CA GLU A 138 -4.66 7.50 9.77
C GLU A 138 -4.24 6.34 8.86
N LEU A 139 -3.37 6.59 7.88
CA LEU A 139 -2.82 5.54 7.02
C LEU A 139 -2.17 4.42 7.85
N LEU A 140 -1.31 4.78 8.81
CA LEU A 140 -0.64 3.80 9.67
C LEU A 140 -1.64 3.01 10.54
N ARG A 141 -2.70 3.65 11.05
CA ARG A 141 -3.78 2.92 11.75
C ARG A 141 -4.50 1.94 10.84
N LYS A 142 -4.76 2.31 9.58
CA LYS A 142 -5.37 1.42 8.59
C LYS A 142 -4.45 0.25 8.26
N ILE A 143 -3.15 0.49 8.10
CA ILE A 143 -2.14 -0.57 7.91
C ILE A 143 -2.15 -1.54 9.10
N ARG A 144 -2.17 -1.04 10.33
CA ARG A 144 -2.29 -1.88 11.54
C ARG A 144 -3.55 -2.75 11.50
N SER A 145 -4.70 -2.13 11.26
CA SER A 145 -5.96 -2.86 11.20
C SER A 145 -5.97 -3.94 10.12
N LEU A 146 -5.31 -3.69 8.99
CA LEU A 146 -5.20 -4.66 7.90
C LEU A 146 -4.27 -5.81 8.27
N TYR A 147 -3.14 -5.51 8.89
CA TYR A 147 -2.20 -6.51 9.39
C TYR A 147 -2.84 -7.43 10.41
N ASP A 148 -3.55 -6.88 11.40
CA ASP A 148 -4.24 -7.64 12.44
C ASP A 148 -5.25 -8.63 11.81
N GLN A 149 -6.02 -8.18 10.81
CA GLN A 149 -6.96 -9.05 10.07
C GLN A 149 -6.27 -10.15 9.27
N CYS A 150 -5.12 -9.88 8.64
CA CYS A 150 -4.36 -10.91 7.94
C CYS A 150 -3.83 -11.97 8.91
N ASN A 151 -3.34 -11.54 10.08
CA ASN A 151 -2.76 -12.42 11.08
C ASN A 151 -3.82 -13.30 11.77
N GLU A 152 -5.01 -12.75 12.04
CA GLU A 152 -6.16 -13.51 12.56
C GLU A 152 -6.57 -14.63 11.58
N LYS A 153 -6.75 -14.30 10.29
CA LYS A 153 -7.08 -15.30 9.26
C LYS A 153 -6.04 -16.40 9.14
N GLU A 154 -4.75 -16.06 9.22
CA GLU A 154 -3.67 -17.04 9.13
C GLU A 154 -3.67 -18.01 10.32
N ASN A 155 -3.95 -17.51 11.53
CA ASN A 155 -4.05 -18.35 12.72
C ASN A 155 -5.28 -19.28 12.66
N GLU A 156 -6.44 -18.78 12.22
CA GLU A 156 -7.64 -19.62 12.04
C GLU A 156 -7.42 -20.76 11.03
N LEU A 157 -6.70 -20.48 9.93
CA LEU A 157 -6.34 -21.48 8.93
C LEU A 157 -5.38 -22.55 9.47
N ARG A 158 -4.50 -22.20 10.42
CA ARG A 158 -3.59 -23.14 11.07
C ARG A 158 -4.33 -24.03 12.08
N ASP A 159 -5.24 -23.46 12.86
CA ASP A 159 -6.01 -24.18 13.86
C ASP A 159 -7.02 -25.18 13.25
N GLN A 160 -7.47 -24.95 12.02
CA GLN A 160 -8.36 -25.89 11.30
C GLN A 160 -7.63 -27.05 10.61
N ASN A 161 -6.31 -26.94 10.43
CA ASN A 161 -5.47 -27.93 9.74
C ASN A 161 -4.53 -28.70 10.69
N GLY A 162 -4.58 -28.42 12.00
CA GLY A 162 -3.84 -29.13 13.06
C GLY A 162 -4.72 -30.12 13.81
#